data_AF-A0A1B6H132-F1
#
_entry.id   AF-A0A1B6H132-F1
#
_cell.length_a   1.000
_cell.length_b   1.000
_cell.length_c   1.000
_cell.angle_alpha   90.00
_cell.angle_beta   90.00
_cell.angle_gamma   90.00
#
_symmetry.space_group_name_H-M   'P 1'
#
loop_
_entity.id
_entity.type
_entity.pdbx_description
1 polymer ?
#
loop_
_entity_poly.entity_id
_entity_poly.type
_entity_poly.pdbx_seq_one_letter_code
_entity_poly.pdbx_strand_id
1 'polypeptide(L)'
;DYNTRLTTRDANEDAKTYKKKVETIQKVYPDLEMWKDDKYLKTIAENSLEEDEQRPWESTEDFYKRVYAQKPGESNDDYKKRVYTKKTDETDEEYVTRITTLRKMFPDSPAWTDDDSLSHSIEYYKLLYKQQPGETSE
;
A
#
# COMPACT_ATOMS: atom_id res chain seq x y z
N ASP A 1 30.04 0.59 -5.00
CA ASP A 1 30.30 -0.63 -5.78
C ASP A 1 29.50 -0.56 -7.09
N TYR A 2 29.99 -1.15 -8.18
CA TYR A 2 29.40 -1.09 -9.52
C TYR A 2 27.99 -1.69 -9.54
N ASN A 3 27.78 -2.88 -8.97
CA ASN A 3 26.48 -3.56 -8.97
C ASN A 3 25.46 -2.85 -8.09
N THR A 4 25.88 -2.34 -6.93
CA THR A 4 25.04 -1.53 -6.05
C THR A 4 24.47 -0.31 -6.77
N ARG A 5 25.26 0.36 -7.61
CA ARG A 5 24.79 1.51 -8.40
C ARG A 5 23.72 1.10 -9.41
N LEU A 6 23.82 -0.08 -10.01
CA LEU A 6 22.83 -0.58 -10.98
C LEU A 6 21.51 -0.99 -10.30
N THR A 7 21.57 -1.48 -9.06
CA THR A 7 20.39 -1.89 -8.31
C THR A 7 19.77 -0.79 -7.46
N THR A 8 20.37 0.41 -7.41
CA THR A 8 19.82 1.53 -6.62
C THR A 8 18.62 2.15 -7.33
N ARG A 9 17.54 2.38 -6.58
CA ARG A 9 16.40 3.20 -7.02
C ARG A 9 16.67 4.66 -6.68
N ASP A 10 16.53 5.54 -7.66
CA ASP A 10 16.73 6.96 -7.44
C ASP A 10 15.58 7.54 -6.60
N ALA A 11 15.84 8.60 -5.83
CA ALA A 11 14.87 9.15 -4.87
C ALA A 11 13.53 9.60 -5.50
N ASN A 12 13.53 9.94 -6.79
CA ASN A 12 12.36 10.39 -7.55
C ASN A 12 11.90 9.36 -8.60
N GLU A 13 12.43 8.14 -8.57
CA GLU A 13 12.07 7.07 -9.50
C GLU A 13 10.93 6.25 -8.91
N ASP A 14 9.82 6.09 -9.64
CA ASP A 14 8.74 5.17 -9.25
C ASP A 14 9.12 3.69 -9.51
N ALA A 15 8.41 2.73 -8.92
CA ALA A 15 8.82 1.33 -8.99
C ALA A 15 8.68 0.77 -10.41
N LYS A 16 7.73 1.28 -11.18
CA LYS A 16 7.52 0.91 -12.59
C LYS A 16 8.72 1.34 -13.45
N THR A 17 9.20 2.56 -13.26
CA THR A 17 10.38 3.12 -13.92
C THR A 17 11.63 2.35 -13.51
N TYR A 18 11.79 2.08 -12.21
CA TYR A 18 12.88 1.25 -11.68
C TYR A 18 12.89 -0.16 -12.29
N LYS A 19 11.74 -0.85 -12.32
CA LYS A 19 11.59 -2.17 -12.97
C LYS A 19 12.07 -2.11 -14.42
N LYS A 20 11.66 -1.07 -15.16
CA LYS A 20 12.06 -0.89 -16.57
C LYS A 20 13.57 -0.66 -16.73
N LYS A 21 14.19 0.09 -15.82
CA LYS A 21 15.63 0.28 -15.76
C LYS A 21 16.34 -1.06 -15.54
N VAL A 22 15.94 -1.83 -14.54
CA VAL A 22 16.54 -3.14 -14.23
C VAL A 22 16.38 -4.12 -15.40
N GLU A 23 15.20 -4.20 -16.01
CA GLU A 23 14.97 -5.01 -17.22
C GLU A 23 15.92 -4.63 -18.37
N THR A 24 16.18 -3.33 -18.54
CA THR A 24 17.05 -2.83 -19.60
C THR A 24 18.51 -3.19 -19.31
N ILE A 25 18.96 -3.02 -18.07
CA ILE A 25 20.31 -3.41 -17.64
C ILE A 25 20.53 -4.91 -17.82
N GLN A 26 19.55 -5.74 -17.44
CA GLN A 26 19.61 -7.20 -17.60
C GLN A 26 19.73 -7.61 -19.08
N LYS A 27 19.01 -6.92 -19.97
CA LYS A 27 19.09 -7.19 -21.42
C LYS A 27 20.43 -6.79 -22.03
N VAL A 28 21.01 -5.68 -21.59
CA VAL A 28 22.29 -5.17 -22.12
C VAL A 28 23.48 -5.94 -21.53
N TYR A 29 23.38 -6.39 -20.28
CA TYR A 29 24.45 -7.08 -19.56
C TYR A 29 23.93 -8.37 -18.89
N PRO A 30 23.54 -9.39 -19.67
CA PRO A 30 22.92 -10.61 -19.14
C PRO A 30 23.87 -11.49 -18.31
N ASP A 31 25.18 -11.35 -18.51
CA ASP A 31 26.20 -12.21 -17.89
C ASP A 31 26.72 -11.69 -16.53
N LEU A 32 26.19 -10.58 -16.01
CA LEU A 32 26.63 -10.07 -14.71
C LEU A 32 26.28 -11.06 -13.59
N GLU A 33 27.25 -11.34 -12.71
CA GLU A 33 27.06 -12.25 -11.57
C GLU A 33 25.97 -11.77 -10.60
N MET A 34 25.67 -10.47 -10.57
CA MET A 34 24.61 -9.90 -9.73
C MET A 34 23.23 -10.53 -9.97
N TRP A 35 22.98 -11.09 -11.16
CA TRP A 35 21.72 -11.77 -11.47
C TRP A 35 21.57 -13.14 -10.78
N LYS A 36 22.63 -13.64 -10.14
CA LYS A 36 22.67 -14.92 -9.41
C LYS A 36 22.98 -14.73 -7.92
N ASP A 37 23.24 -13.51 -7.49
CA ASP A 37 23.62 -13.18 -6.13
C ASP A 37 22.40 -12.65 -5.36
N ASP A 38 22.03 -13.40 -4.31
CA ASP A 38 20.86 -13.15 -3.46
C ASP A 38 20.79 -11.71 -2.92
N LYS A 39 21.94 -11.08 -2.64
CA LYS A 39 22.00 -9.71 -2.15
C LYS A 39 21.37 -8.74 -3.16
N TYR A 40 21.75 -8.86 -4.43
CA TYR A 40 21.27 -7.96 -5.48
C TYR A 40 19.85 -8.31 -5.91
N LEU A 41 19.51 -9.59 -5.97
CA LEU A 41 18.13 -10.04 -6.22
C LEU A 41 17.17 -9.50 -5.17
N LYS A 42 17.54 -9.55 -3.89
CA LYS A 42 16.76 -8.95 -2.79
C LYS A 42 16.64 -7.44 -2.95
N THR A 43 17.73 -6.74 -3.26
CA THR A 43 17.73 -5.28 -3.45
C THR A 43 16.83 -4.88 -4.62
N ILE A 44 16.87 -5.61 -5.73
CA ILE A 44 16.01 -5.38 -6.90
C ILE A 44 14.55 -5.62 -6.53
N ALA A 45 14.25 -6.71 -5.83
CA ALA A 45 12.89 -7.02 -5.39
C ALA A 45 12.36 -5.92 -4.47
N GLU A 46 13.13 -5.48 -3.49
CA GLU A 46 12.79 -4.40 -2.56
C GLU A 46 12.51 -3.08 -3.29
N ASN A 47 13.39 -2.68 -4.20
CA ASN A 47 13.26 -1.43 -4.96
C ASN A 47 12.15 -1.50 -6.02
N SER A 48 11.75 -2.71 -6.42
CA SER A 48 10.65 -2.95 -7.35
C SER A 48 9.27 -2.86 -6.69
N LEU A 49 9.18 -2.71 -5.38
CA LEU A 49 7.88 -2.56 -4.71
C LEU A 49 7.52 -1.08 -4.58
N GLU A 50 6.26 -0.75 -4.80
CA GLU A 50 5.74 0.55 -4.36
C GLU A 50 5.59 0.58 -2.83
N GLU A 51 5.53 1.79 -2.26
CA GLU A 51 5.44 1.96 -0.80
C GLU A 51 4.23 1.22 -0.21
N ASP A 52 3.14 1.16 -0.96
CA ASP A 52 1.87 0.56 -0.57
C ASP A 52 1.64 -0.86 -1.11
N GLU A 53 2.69 -1.51 -1.63
CA GLU A 53 2.68 -2.94 -1.99
C GLU A 53 3.15 -3.82 -0.82
N GLN A 54 2.51 -4.99 -0.66
CA GLN A 54 2.92 -5.98 0.33
C GLN A 54 4.20 -6.70 -0.14
N ARG A 55 5.21 -6.74 0.73
CA ARG A 55 6.48 -7.45 0.49
C ARG A 55 6.25 -8.96 0.58
N PRO A 56 6.89 -9.79 -0.26
CA PRO A 56 6.71 -11.24 -0.23
C PRO A 56 7.06 -11.91 1.11
N TRP A 57 7.93 -11.29 1.91
CA TRP A 57 8.39 -11.80 3.21
C TRP A 57 7.78 -11.06 4.42
N GLU A 58 6.88 -10.09 4.20
CA GLU A 58 6.19 -9.42 5.32
C GLU A 58 4.81 -10.03 5.54
N SER A 59 4.42 -10.14 6.81
CA SER A 59 3.06 -10.56 7.15
C SER A 59 2.06 -9.49 6.72
N THR A 60 0.80 -9.88 6.49
CA THR A 60 -0.27 -8.92 6.21
C THR A 60 -0.39 -7.92 7.36
N GLU A 61 -0.21 -8.34 8.61
CA GLU A 61 -0.24 -7.42 9.76
C GLU A 61 0.88 -6.37 9.70
N ASP A 62 2.12 -6.78 9.38
CA ASP A 62 3.26 -5.88 9.27
C ASP A 62 3.09 -4.91 8.09
N PHE A 63 2.57 -5.38 6.97
CA PHE A 63 2.20 -4.55 5.83
C PHE A 63 1.21 -3.45 6.24
N TYR A 64 0.11 -3.83 6.90
CA TYR A 64 -0.92 -2.88 7.31
C TYR A 64 -0.38 -1.86 8.32
N LYS A 65 0.45 -2.30 9.28
CA LYS A 65 1.13 -1.39 10.22
C LYS A 65 2.09 -0.44 9.52
N ARG A 66 2.90 -0.93 8.59
CA ARG A 66 3.88 -0.13 7.86
C ARG A 66 3.23 0.94 6.99
N VAL A 67 2.17 0.58 6.25
CA VAL A 67 1.57 1.44 5.23
C VAL A 67 0.50 2.36 5.81
N TYR A 68 -0.28 1.86 6.78
CA TYR A 68 -1.47 2.55 7.24
C TYR A 68 -1.42 3.02 8.69
N ALA A 69 -0.39 2.74 9.49
CA ALA A 69 -0.32 3.36 10.81
C ALA A 69 -0.34 4.91 10.70
N GLN A 70 -0.87 5.56 11.74
CA GLN A 70 -0.80 7.00 11.86
C GLN A 70 0.67 7.44 11.96
N LYS A 71 1.06 8.40 11.13
CA LYS A 71 2.45 8.86 11.07
C LYS A 71 2.78 9.76 12.27
N PRO A 72 4.03 9.80 12.75
CA PRO A 72 4.43 10.75 13.78
C PRO A 72 4.12 12.19 13.38
N GLY A 73 3.34 12.90 14.20
CA GLY A 73 2.91 14.29 13.92
C GLY A 73 1.73 14.44 12.96
N GLU A 74 1.18 13.35 12.42
CA GLU A 74 -0.05 13.38 11.61
C GLU A 74 -1.26 13.65 12.51
N SER A 75 -2.07 14.66 12.16
CA SER A 75 -3.30 14.94 12.90
C SER A 75 -4.31 13.81 12.74
N ASN A 76 -5.26 13.68 13.68
CA ASN A 76 -6.29 12.66 13.58
C ASN A 76 -7.18 12.85 12.32
N ASP A 77 -7.44 14.10 11.94
CA ASP A 77 -8.22 14.41 10.75
C ASP A 77 -7.46 14.06 9.46
N ASP A 78 -6.17 14.41 9.37
CA ASP A 78 -5.33 14.04 8.22
C ASP A 78 -5.21 12.52 8.08
N TYR A 79 -5.00 11.83 9.20
CA TYR A 79 -4.94 10.38 9.23
C TYR A 79 -6.26 9.76 8.75
N LYS A 80 -7.38 10.24 9.29
CA LYS A 80 -8.72 9.79 8.90
C LYS A 80 -8.97 10.03 7.42
N LYS A 81 -8.72 11.23 6.92
CA LYS A 81 -8.83 11.59 5.50
C LYS A 81 -8.01 10.63 4.63
N ARG A 82 -6.75 10.36 5.01
CA ARG A 82 -5.87 9.43 4.28
C ARG A 82 -6.42 8.01 4.26
N VAL A 83 -6.89 7.48 5.40
CA VAL A 83 -7.43 6.12 5.50
C VAL A 83 -8.71 5.97 4.67
N TYR A 84 -9.61 6.95 4.72
CA TYR A 84 -10.88 6.89 4.02
C TYR A 84 -10.81 7.32 2.54
N THR A 85 -9.69 7.88 2.09
CA THR A 85 -9.49 8.13 0.65
C THR A 85 -9.38 6.79 -0.08
N LYS A 86 -10.25 6.59 -1.06
CA LYS A 86 -10.22 5.42 -1.95
C LYS A 86 -9.07 5.57 -2.96
N LYS A 87 -8.30 4.51 -3.17
CA LYS A 87 -7.19 4.55 -4.15
C LYS A 87 -7.72 4.45 -5.58
N THR A 88 -6.94 4.93 -6.56
CA THR A 88 -7.33 4.98 -7.98
C THR A 88 -7.70 3.61 -8.56
N ASP A 89 -6.95 2.56 -8.20
CA ASP A 89 -7.14 1.21 -8.73
C ASP A 89 -7.80 0.25 -7.71
N GLU A 90 -8.40 0.78 -6.64
CA GLU A 90 -9.03 -0.01 -5.58
C GLU A 90 -10.52 -0.23 -5.89
N THR A 91 -10.98 -1.47 -5.79
CA THR A 91 -12.40 -1.83 -5.93
C THR A 91 -13.21 -1.41 -4.69
N ASP A 92 -14.54 -1.41 -4.78
CA ASP A 92 -15.41 -1.11 -3.62
C ASP A 92 -15.21 -2.16 -2.51
N GLU A 93 -15.08 -3.43 -2.89
CA GLU A 93 -14.86 -4.55 -1.96
C GLU A 93 -13.50 -4.45 -1.26
N GLU A 94 -12.44 -4.11 -2.00
CA GLU A 94 -11.10 -3.90 -1.43
C GLU A 94 -11.07 -2.70 -0.49
N TYR A 95 -11.71 -1.59 -0.87
CA TYR A 95 -11.83 -0.39 -0.05
C TYR A 95 -12.50 -0.68 1.30
N VAL A 96 -13.66 -1.34 1.28
CA VAL A 96 -14.39 -1.72 2.50
C VAL A 96 -13.58 -2.72 3.34
N THR A 97 -12.97 -3.71 2.69
CA THR A 97 -12.16 -4.73 3.37
C THR A 97 -10.95 -4.11 4.06
N ARG A 98 -10.25 -3.19 3.39
CA ARG A 98 -9.09 -2.48 3.94
C ARG A 98 -9.46 -1.68 5.18
N ILE A 99 -10.50 -0.84 5.10
CA ILE A 99 -10.92 0.00 6.25
C ILE A 99 -11.42 -0.87 7.41
N THR A 100 -12.18 -1.92 7.13
CA THR A 100 -12.68 -2.85 8.16
C THR A 100 -11.52 -3.58 8.85
N THR A 101 -10.49 -3.96 8.10
CA THR A 101 -9.27 -4.57 8.64
C THR A 101 -8.51 -3.57 9.53
N LEU A 102 -8.35 -2.32 9.09
CA LEU A 102 -7.70 -1.27 9.87
C LEU A 102 -8.43 -1.00 11.19
N ARG A 103 -9.76 -0.94 11.17
CA ARG A 103 -10.58 -0.79 12.39
C ARG A 103 -10.36 -1.91 13.40
N LYS A 104 -10.21 -3.16 12.92
CA LYS A 104 -9.90 -4.32 13.78
C LYS A 104 -8.47 -4.29 14.32
N MET A 105 -7.51 -3.84 13.52
CA MET A 105 -6.10 -3.80 13.89
C MET A 105 -5.74 -2.65 14.83
N PHE A 106 -6.44 -1.52 14.70
CA PHE A 106 -6.17 -0.30 15.49
C PHE A 106 -7.44 0.17 16.22
N PRO A 107 -8.09 -0.67 17.05
CA PRO A 107 -9.43 -0.40 17.58
C PRO A 107 -9.54 0.91 18.38
N ASP A 108 -8.44 1.33 19.02
CA ASP A 108 -8.38 2.54 19.85
C ASP A 108 -8.05 3.81 19.05
N SER A 109 -7.98 3.75 17.72
CA SER A 109 -7.62 4.92 16.91
C SER A 109 -8.74 5.96 16.92
N PRO A 110 -8.42 7.24 17.17
CA PRO A 110 -9.40 8.33 17.10
C PRO A 110 -9.94 8.57 15.69
N ALA A 111 -9.31 8.02 14.64
CA ALA A 111 -9.79 8.12 13.26
C ALA A 111 -11.16 7.42 13.04
N TRP A 112 -11.58 6.55 13.96
CA TRP A 112 -12.87 5.87 13.89
C TRP A 112 -14.02 6.68 14.47
N THR A 113 -13.72 7.75 15.21
CA THR A 113 -14.75 8.66 15.69
C THR A 113 -15.22 9.52 14.53
N ASP A 114 -16.52 9.43 14.23
CA ASP A 114 -17.17 10.18 13.18
C ASP A 114 -17.81 11.47 13.69
N ASP A 115 -17.68 12.54 12.90
CA ASP A 115 -18.51 13.73 13.06
C ASP A 115 -19.92 13.48 12.53
N ASP A 116 -20.87 14.35 12.88
CA ASP A 116 -22.28 14.21 12.51
C ASP A 116 -22.52 14.17 10.98
N SER A 117 -21.57 14.68 10.18
CA SER A 117 -21.65 14.71 8.72
C SER A 117 -20.95 13.54 8.03
N LEU A 118 -20.28 12.66 8.79
CA LEU A 118 -19.46 11.56 8.26
C LEU A 118 -18.45 12.05 7.21
N SER A 119 -17.84 13.23 7.43
CA SER A 119 -17.11 14.00 6.39
C SER A 119 -16.13 13.17 5.54
N HIS A 120 -15.45 12.20 6.16
CA HIS A 120 -14.53 11.30 5.46
C HIS A 120 -15.09 9.87 5.28
N SER A 121 -16.01 9.42 6.14
CA SER A 121 -16.43 8.01 6.23
C SER A 121 -17.75 7.68 5.53
N ILE A 122 -18.44 8.67 4.98
CA ILE A 122 -19.77 8.49 4.37
C ILE A 122 -19.77 7.41 3.28
N GLU A 123 -18.74 7.38 2.42
CA GLU A 123 -18.67 6.42 1.32
C GLU A 123 -18.43 4.99 1.84
N TYR A 124 -17.58 4.85 2.85
CA TYR A 124 -17.36 3.57 3.52
C TYR A 124 -18.66 2.98 4.08
N TYR A 125 -19.46 3.78 4.80
CA TYR A 125 -20.71 3.28 5.36
C TYR A 125 -21.78 3.00 4.30
N LYS A 126 -21.84 3.80 3.22
CA LYS A 126 -22.71 3.51 2.08
C LYS A 126 -22.41 2.16 1.46
N LEU A 127 -21.12 1.85 1.26
CA LEU A 127 -20.69 0.58 0.68
C LEU A 127 -20.85 -0.58 1.66
N LEU A 128 -20.48 -0.38 2.93
CA LEU A 128 -20.56 -1.41 3.97
C LEU A 128 -22.00 -1.89 4.20
N TYR A 129 -22.96 -0.96 4.21
CA TYR A 129 -24.38 -1.25 4.43
C TYR A 129 -25.19 -1.21 3.14
N LYS A 130 -24.52 -1.29 1.98
CA LYS A 130 -25.21 -1.39 0.70
C LYS A 130 -26.07 -2.65 0.70
N GLN A 131 -27.34 -2.48 0.37
CA GLN A 131 -28.28 -3.58 0.23
C GLN A 131 -27.74 -4.63 -0.74
N GLN A 132 -27.71 -5.87 -0.29
CA GLN A 132 -27.28 -7.01 -1.09
C GLN A 132 -28.43 -7.48 -1.99
N PRO A 133 -28.11 -8.08 -3.15
CA PRO A 133 -29.13 -8.64 -4.04
C PRO A 133 -30.01 -9.65 -3.29
N GLY A 134 -31.32 -9.36 -3.21
CA GLY A 134 -32.30 -10.21 -2.56
C GLY A 134 -32.70 -9.81 -1.14
N GLU A 135 -32.06 -8.78 -0.57
CA GLU A 135 -32.53 -8.18 0.69
C GLU A 135 -33.77 -7.31 0.44
N THR A 136 -34.80 -7.42 1.28
CA THR A 136 -36.00 -6.57 1.23
C THR A 136 -35.97 -5.56 2.36
N SER A 137 -36.52 -4.37 2.13
CA SER A 137 -36.67 -3.31 3.16
C SER A 137 -37.96 -3.43 3.97
N GLU A 138 -38.58 -4.63 3.95
CA GLU A 138 -39.91 -4.92 4.51
C GLU A 138 -39.83 -5.74 5.79
#